data_AF-A0A971K679-F1
#
_entry.id   AF-A0A971K679-F1
#
_cell.length_a   1.000
_cell.length_b   1.000
_cell.length_c   1.000
_cell.angle_alpha   90.00
_cell.angle_beta   90.00
_cell.angle_gamma   90.00
#
_symmetry.space_group_name_H-M   'P 1'
#
loop_
_entity.id
_entity.type
_entity.pdbx_description
1 polymer ?
#
loop_
_entity_poly.entity_id
_entity_poly.type
_entity_poly.pdbx_seq_one_letter_code
_entity_poly.pdbx_strand_id
1 'polypeptide(L)'
;MEKQYTPELFRTISDEWNSILGADTGIESIRTELLHHVNHRHFYSYSDRDNDFHDLDLVVIRDCARVWRGLLHPRSESLAGFSVLEQLINAVKGRPDMSLSECFWAEVYHLVRGIEGKFRFHEKALFSFSDTGELKGRDAAIVRSSELDQMHKHLEERMKLFRSGLEPEVEKARDERVGRILKAAGGSSHDWNDWHWHLRNIARDSSTLAGYADL
;
A
#
# COMPACT_ATOMS: atom_id res chain seq x y z
N MET A 1 12.72 16.66 5.71
CA MET A 1 12.11 17.18 4.47
C MET A 1 11.37 16.03 3.82
N GLU A 2 10.05 16.08 3.77
CA GLU A 2 9.28 15.19 2.90
C GLU A 2 9.75 15.44 1.46
N LYS A 3 10.17 14.37 0.77
CA LYS A 3 10.56 14.47 -0.64
C LYS A 3 9.27 14.72 -1.41
N GLN A 4 9.17 15.87 -2.07
CA GLN A 4 8.11 16.11 -3.03
C GLN A 4 8.39 15.26 -4.28
N TYR A 5 7.43 14.42 -4.68
CA TYR A 5 7.55 13.61 -5.89
C TYR A 5 7.16 14.42 -7.12
N THR A 6 8.11 14.61 -8.03
CA THR A 6 7.94 15.45 -9.23
C THR A 6 8.44 14.73 -10.49
N PRO A 7 8.08 15.22 -11.70
CA PRO A 7 8.62 14.69 -12.95
C PRO A 7 10.16 14.78 -13.00
N GLU A 8 10.74 15.84 -12.42
CA GLU A 8 12.20 16.03 -12.35
C GLU A 8 12.85 14.97 -11.47
N LEU A 9 12.23 14.67 -10.31
CA LEU A 9 12.70 13.58 -9.45
C LEU A 9 12.58 12.22 -10.14
N PHE A 10 11.52 12.00 -10.92
CA PHE A 10 11.37 10.77 -11.71
C PHE A 10 12.55 10.57 -12.68
N ARG A 11 13.00 11.63 -13.35
CA ARG A 11 14.15 11.59 -14.26
C ARG A 11 15.47 11.24 -13.57
N THR A 12 15.57 11.28 -12.25
CA THR A 12 16.81 10.87 -11.56
C THR A 12 16.82 9.39 -11.16
N ILE A 13 15.77 8.61 -11.45
CA ILE A 13 15.65 7.25 -10.90
C ILE A 13 16.53 6.26 -11.62
N SER A 14 16.54 6.26 -12.96
CA SER A 14 17.23 5.24 -13.76
C SER A 14 17.61 5.78 -15.13
N ASP A 15 18.90 5.76 -15.44
CA ASP A 15 19.44 6.18 -16.74
C ASP A 15 18.91 5.30 -17.88
N GLU A 16 18.73 4.01 -17.62
CA GLU A 16 18.17 3.06 -18.59
C GLU A 16 16.72 3.42 -18.96
N TRP A 17 15.89 3.76 -17.96
CA TRP A 17 14.52 4.21 -18.22
C TRP A 17 14.49 5.52 -19.00
N ASN A 18 15.34 6.47 -18.64
CA ASN A 18 15.44 7.73 -19.36
C ASN A 18 15.90 7.52 -20.81
N SER A 19 16.82 6.59 -21.06
CA SER A 19 17.29 6.23 -22.39
C SER A 19 16.14 5.67 -23.25
N ILE A 20 15.42 4.68 -22.73
CA ILE A 20 14.29 4.04 -23.44
C ILE A 20 13.16 5.05 -23.71
N LEU A 21 12.75 5.81 -22.69
CA LEU A 21 11.66 6.79 -22.79
C LEU A 21 12.03 8.03 -23.64
N GLY A 22 13.31 8.38 -23.64
CA GLY A 22 13.86 9.51 -24.39
C GLY A 22 14.10 9.22 -25.88
N ALA A 23 14.00 7.96 -26.30
CA ALA A 23 14.26 7.55 -27.67
C ALA A 23 13.38 8.33 -28.69
N ASP A 24 13.98 8.68 -29.82
CA ASP A 24 13.27 9.32 -30.94
C ASP A 24 12.63 8.28 -31.86
N THR A 25 11.78 7.45 -31.26
CA THR A 25 10.98 6.43 -31.94
C THR A 25 9.50 6.58 -31.57
N GLY A 26 8.63 5.81 -32.23
CA GLY A 26 7.20 5.82 -31.95
C GLY A 26 6.89 5.23 -30.56
N ILE A 27 5.76 5.64 -29.96
CA ILE A 27 5.32 5.18 -28.63
C ILE A 27 5.28 3.65 -28.52
N GLU A 28 4.88 2.93 -29.57
CA GLU A 28 4.83 1.46 -29.55
C GLU A 28 6.22 0.81 -29.59
N SER A 29 7.21 1.46 -30.20
CA SER A 29 8.61 1.02 -30.12
C SER A 29 9.14 1.19 -28.70
N ILE A 30 8.90 2.36 -28.09
CA ILE A 30 9.28 2.63 -26.70
C ILE A 30 8.59 1.63 -25.75
N ARG A 31 7.30 1.36 -25.97
CA ARG A 31 6.53 0.37 -25.20
C ARG A 31 7.17 -1.01 -25.25
N THR A 32 7.56 -1.45 -26.45
CA THR A 32 8.18 -2.76 -26.68
C THR A 32 9.51 -2.86 -25.96
N GLU A 33 10.38 -1.86 -26.12
CA GLU A 33 11.68 -1.81 -25.44
C GLU A 33 11.54 -1.77 -23.92
N LEU A 34 10.60 -0.99 -23.40
CA LEU A 34 10.37 -0.91 -21.96
C LEU A 34 9.82 -2.22 -21.39
N LEU A 35 8.95 -2.92 -22.14
CA LEU A 35 8.50 -4.26 -21.78
C LEU A 35 9.64 -5.29 -21.81
N HIS A 36 10.55 -5.20 -22.78
CA HIS A 36 11.75 -6.03 -22.81
C HIS A 36 12.63 -5.78 -21.59
N HIS A 37 12.86 -4.51 -21.23
CA HIS A 37 13.61 -4.15 -20.02
C HIS A 37 12.96 -4.71 -18.76
N VAL A 38 11.66 -4.49 -18.55
CA VAL A 38 10.92 -5.01 -17.39
C VAL A 38 10.99 -6.53 -17.30
N ASN A 39 10.82 -7.22 -18.43
CA ASN A 39 10.89 -8.68 -18.46
C ASN A 39 12.32 -9.19 -18.22
N HIS A 40 13.33 -8.49 -18.75
CA HIS A 40 14.73 -8.81 -18.52
C HIS A 40 15.11 -8.64 -17.04
N ARG A 41 14.76 -7.51 -16.42
CA ARG A 41 15.02 -7.27 -14.98
C ARG A 41 14.36 -8.32 -14.11
N HIS A 42 13.10 -8.65 -14.37
CA HIS A 42 12.38 -9.71 -13.65
C HIS A 42 13.01 -11.09 -13.87
N PHE A 43 13.40 -11.46 -15.09
CA PHE A 43 14.00 -12.76 -15.35
C PHE A 43 15.38 -12.88 -14.70
N TYR A 44 16.23 -11.87 -14.88
CA TYR A 44 17.59 -11.84 -14.36
C TYR A 44 17.61 -11.94 -12.83
N SER A 45 16.77 -11.17 -12.14
CA SER A 45 16.70 -11.18 -10.67
C SER A 45 16.32 -12.55 -10.09
N TYR A 46 15.65 -13.42 -10.85
CA TYR A 46 15.27 -14.76 -10.41
C TYR A 46 16.20 -15.87 -10.91
N SER A 47 16.97 -15.61 -11.97
CA SER A 47 17.74 -16.65 -12.67
C SER A 47 19.22 -16.61 -12.35
N ASP A 48 19.74 -15.44 -11.98
CA ASP A 48 21.12 -15.29 -11.58
C ASP A 48 21.34 -15.90 -10.19
N ARG A 49 22.17 -16.93 -10.10
CA ARG A 49 22.46 -17.64 -8.84
C ARG A 49 23.38 -16.86 -7.91
N ASP A 50 24.08 -15.86 -8.45
CA ASP A 50 25.05 -15.03 -7.73
C ASP A 50 24.46 -13.66 -7.37
N ASN A 51 23.13 -13.48 -7.49
CA ASN A 51 22.52 -12.21 -7.14
C ASN A 51 22.32 -12.06 -5.62
N ASP A 52 22.53 -10.85 -5.11
CA ASP A 52 22.36 -10.49 -3.70
C ASP A 52 20.93 -10.02 -3.36
N PHE A 53 19.89 -10.55 -4.02
CA PHE A 53 18.50 -10.20 -3.67
C PHE A 53 17.96 -11.15 -2.60
N HIS A 54 17.49 -10.56 -1.50
CA HIS A 54 16.69 -11.28 -0.51
C HIS A 54 15.32 -11.66 -1.09
N ASP A 55 14.71 -12.75 -0.63
CA ASP A 55 13.40 -13.23 -1.10
C ASP A 55 12.31 -12.15 -1.10
N LEU A 56 12.31 -11.29 -0.08
CA LEU A 56 11.39 -10.16 0.02
C LEU A 56 11.62 -9.09 -1.07
N ASP A 57 12.86 -8.86 -1.48
CA ASP A 57 13.15 -7.93 -2.58
C ASP A 57 12.69 -8.54 -3.91
N LEU A 58 12.88 -9.85 -4.09
CA LEU A 58 12.38 -10.59 -5.26
C LEU A 58 10.86 -10.47 -5.39
N VAL A 59 10.12 -10.59 -4.28
CA VAL A 59 8.67 -10.37 -4.24
C VAL A 59 8.31 -8.97 -4.74
N VAL A 60 9.01 -7.93 -4.28
CA VAL A 60 8.79 -6.55 -4.74
C VAL A 60 9.05 -6.41 -6.25
N ILE A 61 10.17 -6.95 -6.74
CA ILE A 61 10.53 -6.92 -8.16
C ILE A 61 9.44 -7.61 -9.00
N ARG A 62 9.01 -8.80 -8.60
CA ARG A 62 7.95 -9.58 -9.26
C ARG A 62 6.64 -8.82 -9.34
N ASP A 63 6.22 -8.20 -8.25
CA ASP A 63 4.93 -7.51 -8.19
C ASP A 63 4.98 -6.19 -8.98
N CYS A 64 6.10 -5.46 -8.92
CA CYS A 64 6.33 -4.30 -9.79
C CYS A 64 6.35 -4.71 -11.28
N ALA A 65 6.97 -5.83 -11.64
CA ALA A 65 6.98 -6.33 -13.02
C ALA A 65 5.56 -6.63 -13.54
N ARG A 66 4.69 -7.17 -12.67
CA ARG A 66 3.26 -7.40 -13.01
C ARG A 66 2.52 -6.09 -13.23
N VAL A 67 2.71 -5.11 -12.36
CA VAL A 67 2.08 -3.78 -12.50
C VAL A 67 2.56 -3.12 -13.79
N TRP A 68 3.86 -3.11 -14.07
CA TRP A 68 4.41 -2.53 -15.30
C TRP A 68 3.87 -3.19 -16.56
N ARG A 69 3.79 -4.52 -16.61
CA ARG A 69 3.16 -5.21 -17.74
C ARG A 69 1.70 -4.80 -17.91
N GLY A 70 0.96 -4.59 -16.82
CA GLY A 70 -0.41 -4.08 -16.85
C GLY A 70 -0.51 -2.66 -17.39
N LEU A 71 0.31 -1.74 -16.88
CA LEU A 71 0.35 -0.33 -17.29
C LEU A 71 0.77 -0.15 -18.75
N LEU A 72 1.70 -0.97 -19.23
CA LEU A 72 2.22 -0.89 -20.60
C LEU A 72 1.37 -1.67 -21.60
N HIS A 73 0.40 -2.47 -21.18
CA HIS A 73 -0.41 -3.27 -22.10
C HIS A 73 -1.41 -2.37 -22.87
N PRO A 74 -1.40 -2.36 -24.23
CA PRO A 74 -2.22 -1.44 -25.02
C PRO A 74 -3.73 -1.50 -24.72
N ARG A 75 -4.26 -2.71 -24.46
CA ARG A 75 -5.67 -2.89 -24.07
C ARG A 75 -5.98 -2.22 -22.73
N SER A 76 -5.07 -2.29 -21.74
CA SER A 76 -5.29 -1.72 -20.41
C SER A 76 -5.35 -0.20 -20.51
N GLU A 77 -4.42 0.37 -21.27
CA GLU A 77 -4.36 1.81 -21.58
C GLU A 77 -5.64 2.29 -22.28
N SER A 78 -6.09 1.57 -23.30
CA SER A 78 -7.33 1.88 -24.01
C SER A 78 -8.57 1.82 -23.11
N LEU A 79 -8.66 0.85 -22.20
CA LEU A 79 -9.79 0.73 -21.26
C LEU A 79 -9.75 1.80 -20.17
N ALA A 80 -8.56 2.22 -19.74
CA ALA A 80 -8.39 3.27 -18.74
C ALA A 80 -8.63 4.68 -19.33
N GLY A 81 -8.49 4.86 -20.65
CA GLY A 81 -8.57 6.17 -21.29
C GLY A 81 -7.41 7.11 -20.94
N PHE A 82 -6.32 6.56 -20.41
CA PHE A 82 -5.16 7.31 -19.94
C PHE A 82 -3.87 6.52 -20.18
N SER A 83 -2.88 7.14 -20.83
CA SER A 83 -1.58 6.52 -21.10
C SER A 83 -0.54 6.96 -20.07
N VAL A 84 -0.22 6.09 -19.13
CA VAL A 84 0.92 6.29 -18.22
C VAL A 84 2.21 6.41 -19.02
N LEU A 85 2.40 5.55 -20.04
CA LEU A 85 3.59 5.56 -20.87
C LEU A 85 3.83 6.91 -21.55
N GLU A 86 2.78 7.51 -22.13
CA GLU A 86 2.86 8.84 -22.73
C GLU A 86 3.30 9.89 -21.71
N GLN A 87 2.76 9.87 -20.48
CA GLN A 87 3.17 10.82 -19.45
C GLN A 87 4.64 10.66 -19.04
N LEU A 88 5.16 9.43 -19.01
CA LEU A 88 6.57 9.18 -18.73
C LEU A 88 7.48 9.68 -19.86
N ILE A 89 7.10 9.43 -21.12
CA ILE A 89 7.82 9.95 -22.29
C ILE A 89 7.84 11.47 -22.26
N ASN A 90 6.69 12.09 -22.03
CA ASN A 90 6.53 13.54 -21.93
C ASN A 90 7.42 14.13 -20.83
N ALA A 91 7.47 13.53 -19.64
CA ALA A 91 8.35 13.96 -18.57
C ALA A 91 9.83 13.91 -18.96
N VAL A 92 10.29 12.81 -19.56
CA VAL A 92 11.70 12.66 -19.97
C VAL A 92 12.07 13.64 -21.09
N LYS A 93 11.15 13.89 -22.04
CA LYS A 93 11.33 14.86 -23.13
C LYS A 93 11.11 16.32 -22.71
N GLY A 94 10.97 16.60 -21.41
CA GLY A 94 10.86 17.96 -20.87
C GLY A 94 9.52 18.63 -21.13
N ARG A 95 8.46 17.85 -21.32
CA ARG A 95 7.08 18.32 -21.55
C ARG A 95 6.09 17.68 -20.54
N PRO A 96 6.38 17.66 -19.22
CA PRO A 96 5.52 16.99 -18.26
C PRO A 96 4.13 17.63 -18.19
N ASP A 97 3.12 16.81 -17.93
CA ASP A 97 1.77 17.31 -17.59
C ASP A 97 1.76 17.78 -16.12
N MET A 98 1.64 19.10 -15.94
CA MET A 98 1.63 19.74 -14.64
C MET A 98 0.32 19.54 -13.86
N SER A 99 -0.71 18.96 -14.47
CA SER A 99 -1.96 18.60 -13.79
C SER A 99 -1.86 17.30 -12.98
N LEU A 100 -0.83 16.48 -13.25
CA LEU A 100 -0.60 15.22 -12.54
C LEU A 100 -0.12 15.49 -11.11
N SER A 101 -0.77 14.81 -10.16
CA SER A 101 -0.51 15.00 -8.73
C SER A 101 0.83 14.41 -8.30
N GLU A 102 1.31 14.85 -7.14
CA GLU A 102 2.46 14.25 -6.46
C GLU A 102 2.28 12.73 -6.27
N CYS A 103 1.07 12.27 -5.97
CA CYS A 103 0.77 10.85 -5.77
C CYS A 103 1.09 10.02 -7.03
N PHE A 104 0.75 10.53 -8.22
CA PHE A 104 1.07 9.86 -9.48
C PHE A 104 2.58 9.67 -9.63
N TRP A 105 3.34 10.75 -9.43
CA TRP A 105 4.81 10.70 -9.53
C TRP A 105 5.42 9.81 -8.46
N ALA A 106 4.84 9.76 -7.25
CA ALA A 106 5.27 8.86 -6.18
C ALA A 106 5.07 7.39 -6.56
N GLU A 107 3.90 7.03 -7.13
CA GLU A 107 3.61 5.66 -7.57
C GLU A 107 4.60 5.20 -8.64
N VAL A 108 4.74 5.98 -9.72
CA VAL A 108 5.69 5.69 -10.79
C VAL A 108 7.11 5.59 -10.23
N TYR A 109 7.51 6.51 -9.35
CA TYR A 109 8.84 6.53 -8.77
C TYR A 109 9.16 5.23 -8.02
N HIS A 110 8.24 4.78 -7.16
CA HIS A 110 8.44 3.54 -6.41
C HIS A 110 8.30 2.29 -7.26
N LEU A 111 7.45 2.30 -8.29
CA LEU A 111 7.35 1.20 -9.24
C LEU A 111 8.64 1.00 -10.05
N VAL A 112 9.28 2.08 -10.51
CA VAL A 112 10.60 2.00 -11.16
C VAL A 112 11.65 1.51 -10.17
N ARG A 113 11.69 2.07 -8.96
CA ARG A 113 12.64 1.61 -7.94
C ARG A 113 12.47 0.14 -7.58
N GLY A 114 11.23 -0.34 -7.53
CA GLY A 114 10.90 -1.72 -7.23
C GLY A 114 11.39 -2.67 -8.32
N ILE A 115 11.05 -2.43 -9.59
CA ILE A 115 11.51 -3.29 -10.70
C ILE A 115 13.03 -3.24 -10.92
N GLU A 116 13.67 -2.11 -10.57
CA GLU A 116 15.14 -2.01 -10.62
C GLU A 116 15.85 -2.69 -9.45
N GLY A 117 15.12 -3.20 -8.45
CA GLY A 117 15.70 -3.80 -7.24
C GLY A 117 16.34 -2.76 -6.31
N LYS A 118 16.01 -1.47 -6.46
CA LYS A 118 16.52 -0.36 -5.64
C LYS A 118 15.73 -0.17 -4.34
N PHE A 119 14.74 -1.02 -4.08
CA PHE A 119 13.98 -1.05 -2.84
C PHE A 119 14.27 -2.35 -2.09
N ARG A 120 15.16 -2.26 -1.10
CA ARG A 120 15.54 -3.36 -0.22
C ARG A 120 14.55 -3.44 0.94
N PHE A 121 13.50 -4.25 0.77
CA PHE A 121 12.43 -4.35 1.77
C PHE A 121 12.92 -5.07 3.02
N HIS A 122 13.79 -6.06 2.85
CA HIS A 122 14.36 -6.83 3.95
C HIS A 122 15.18 -5.95 4.92
N GLU A 123 15.92 -4.97 4.42
CA GLU A 123 16.65 -3.98 5.24
C GLU A 123 15.73 -3.07 6.06
N LYS A 124 14.45 -2.99 5.69
CA LYS A 124 13.43 -2.20 6.38
C LYS A 124 12.55 -3.03 7.31
N ALA A 125 12.81 -4.33 7.42
CA ALA A 125 12.12 -5.16 8.38
C ALA A 125 12.37 -4.62 9.79
N LEU A 126 11.29 -4.30 10.51
CA LEU A 126 11.38 -3.78 11.87
C LEU A 126 12.07 -4.79 12.82
N PHE A 127 11.95 -6.07 12.49
CA PHE A 127 12.65 -7.16 13.13
C PHE A 127 13.57 -7.79 12.09
N SER A 128 14.87 -7.60 12.29
CA SER A 128 15.90 -8.44 11.68
C SER A 128 16.23 -9.50 12.72
N PHE A 129 15.83 -10.75 12.47
CA PHE A 129 16.19 -11.84 13.37
C PHE A 129 17.66 -12.15 13.21
N SER A 130 18.32 -12.41 14.34
CA SER A 130 19.72 -12.81 14.32
C SER A 130 19.88 -14.06 13.46
N ASP A 131 20.94 -14.09 12.63
CA ASP A 131 21.28 -15.30 11.89
C ASP A 131 21.76 -16.34 12.90
N THR A 132 20.82 -17.14 13.42
CA THR A 132 21.09 -18.16 14.44
C THR A 132 21.88 -19.35 13.90
N GLY A 133 22.48 -19.25 12.71
CA GLY A 133 23.22 -20.32 12.04
C GLY A 133 24.31 -20.96 12.90
N GLU A 134 24.89 -20.22 13.84
CA GLU A 134 25.92 -20.73 14.77
C GLU A 134 25.37 -21.26 16.10
N LEU A 135 24.16 -20.86 16.51
CA LEU A 135 23.56 -21.26 17.77
C LEU A 135 22.75 -22.56 17.61
N LYS A 136 22.90 -23.51 18.55
CA LYS A 136 22.20 -24.79 18.53
C LYS A 136 21.47 -25.09 19.84
N GLY A 137 20.40 -25.88 19.75
CA GLY A 137 19.69 -26.40 20.90
C GLY A 137 19.06 -25.30 21.77
N ARG A 138 19.33 -25.35 23.08
CA ARG A 138 18.70 -24.48 24.09
C ARG A 138 19.06 -23.01 23.90
N ASP A 139 20.30 -22.71 23.54
CA ASP A 139 20.77 -21.32 23.42
C ASP A 139 20.08 -20.61 22.25
N ALA A 140 19.92 -21.31 21.12
CA ALA A 140 19.11 -20.80 20.00
C ALA A 140 17.63 -20.61 20.39
N ALA A 141 17.06 -21.50 21.20
CA ALA A 141 15.67 -21.38 21.63
C ALA A 141 15.45 -20.16 22.54
N ILE A 142 16.40 -19.86 23.44
CA ILE A 142 16.32 -18.68 24.31
C ILE A 142 16.37 -17.39 23.49
N VAL A 143 17.29 -17.31 22.52
CA VAL A 143 17.41 -16.13 21.64
C VAL A 143 16.12 -15.93 20.83
N ARG A 144 15.59 -16.99 20.20
CA ARG A 144 14.32 -16.90 19.46
C ARG A 144 13.14 -16.51 20.34
N SER A 145 13.09 -17.01 21.58
CA SER A 145 12.03 -16.63 22.53
C SER A 145 12.08 -15.14 22.85
N SER A 146 13.28 -14.60 23.08
CA SER A 146 13.47 -13.16 23.32
C SER A 146 13.09 -12.31 22.11
N GLU A 147 13.41 -12.76 20.90
CA GLU A 147 12.98 -12.10 19.66
C GLU A 147 11.44 -12.09 19.52
N LEU A 148 10.77 -13.19 19.86
CA LEU A 148 9.30 -13.26 19.88
C LEU A 148 8.69 -12.31 20.92
N ASP A 149 9.30 -12.17 22.09
CA ASP A 149 8.84 -11.22 23.12
C ASP A 149 8.94 -9.76 22.63
N GLN A 150 9.99 -9.42 21.87
CA GLN A 150 10.14 -8.10 21.24
C GLN A 150 9.05 -7.86 20.20
N MET A 151 8.76 -8.84 19.35
CA MET A 151 7.66 -8.77 18.39
C MET A 151 6.32 -8.59 19.10
N HIS A 152 6.07 -9.37 20.14
CA HIS A 152 4.83 -9.31 20.92
C HIS A 152 4.61 -7.92 21.49
N LYS A 153 5.64 -7.35 22.14
CA LYS A 153 5.57 -6.00 22.70
C LYS A 153 5.24 -4.95 21.64
N HIS A 154 5.89 -5.02 20.47
CA HIS A 154 5.58 -4.08 19.39
C HIS A 154 4.16 -4.23 18.86
N LEU A 155 3.70 -5.47 18.66
CA LEU A 155 2.33 -5.73 18.22
C LEU A 155 1.32 -5.23 19.26
N GLU A 156 1.57 -5.44 20.55
CA GLU A 156 0.74 -4.94 21.64
C GLU A 156 0.64 -3.41 21.63
N GLU A 157 1.77 -2.70 21.45
CA GLU A 157 1.82 -1.24 21.32
C GLU A 157 1.02 -0.75 20.11
N ARG A 158 1.10 -1.45 18.97
CA ARG A 158 0.30 -1.14 17.78
C ARG A 158 -1.18 -1.43 17.99
N MET A 159 -1.52 -2.54 18.64
CA MET A 159 -2.91 -2.91 18.94
C MET A 159 -3.57 -1.90 19.85
N LYS A 160 -2.84 -1.33 20.83
CA LYS A 160 -3.33 -0.25 21.72
C LYS A 160 -3.77 1.02 20.98
N LEU A 161 -3.35 1.23 19.73
CA LEU A 161 -3.82 2.35 18.91
C LEU A 161 -5.27 2.18 18.44
N PHE A 162 -5.77 0.95 18.42
CA PHE A 162 -7.13 0.64 17.99
C PHE A 162 -7.97 0.27 19.21
N ARG A 163 -9.05 1.03 19.43
CA ARG A 163 -9.98 0.71 20.51
C ARG A 163 -10.72 -0.58 20.21
N SER A 164 -10.76 -1.48 21.17
CA SER A 164 -11.62 -2.65 21.12
C SER A 164 -13.07 -2.26 21.44
N GLY A 165 -14.02 -2.99 20.87
CA GLY A 165 -15.45 -2.79 21.18
C GLY A 165 -15.85 -3.17 22.62
N LEU A 166 -14.90 -3.72 23.39
CA LEU A 166 -15.05 -4.26 24.75
C LEU A 166 -14.33 -3.39 25.80
N GLU A 167 -13.76 -2.26 25.41
CA GLU A 167 -13.20 -1.30 26.36
C GLU A 167 -14.33 -0.67 27.18
N PRO A 168 -14.17 -0.50 28.51
CA PRO A 168 -15.20 0.07 29.37
C PRO A 168 -15.72 1.43 28.90
N GLU A 169 -14.86 2.27 28.34
CA GLU A 169 -15.23 3.58 27.80
C GLU A 169 -16.10 3.45 26.54
N VAL A 170 -15.84 2.43 25.71
CA VAL A 170 -16.61 2.14 24.49
C VAL A 170 -17.95 1.51 24.85
N GLU A 171 -17.99 0.63 25.84
CA GLU A 171 -19.23 0.07 26.39
C GLU A 171 -20.12 1.18 26.96
N LYS A 172 -19.56 2.06 27.79
CA LYS A 172 -20.29 3.22 28.34
C LYS A 172 -20.82 4.14 27.24
N ALA A 173 -19.99 4.50 26.27
CA ALA A 173 -20.42 5.33 25.13
C ALA A 173 -21.52 4.65 24.30
N ARG A 174 -21.52 3.31 24.21
CA ARG A 174 -22.56 2.53 23.55
C ARG A 174 -23.86 2.62 24.33
N ASP A 175 -23.84 2.39 25.64
CA ASP A 175 -25.04 2.44 26.49
C ASP A 175 -25.68 3.83 26.48
N GLU A 176 -24.86 4.89 26.49
CA GLU A 176 -25.33 6.28 26.35
C GLU A 176 -26.03 6.52 25.00
N ARG A 177 -25.47 6.00 23.90
CA ARG A 177 -26.09 6.08 22.57
C ARG A 177 -27.37 5.26 22.47
N VAL A 178 -27.41 4.06 23.05
CA VAL A 178 -28.62 3.23 23.13
C VAL A 178 -29.72 4.02 23.84
N GLY A 179 -29.43 4.60 25.00
CA GLY A 179 -30.38 5.42 25.75
C GLY A 179 -30.87 6.63 24.95
N ARG A 180 -29.98 7.28 24.20
CA ARG A 180 -30.33 8.41 23.33
C ARG A 180 -31.30 7.99 22.21
N ILE A 181 -30.99 6.90 21.51
CA ILE A 181 -31.83 6.36 20.43
C ILE A 181 -33.20 5.96 20.97
N LEU A 182 -33.25 5.21 22.08
CA LEU A 182 -34.50 4.82 22.73
C LEU A 182 -35.34 6.04 23.12
N LYS A 183 -34.72 7.08 23.69
CA LYS A 183 -35.41 8.32 24.05
C LYS A 183 -35.97 9.06 22.82
N ALA A 184 -35.19 9.15 21.75
CA ALA A 184 -35.59 9.84 20.52
C ALA A 184 -36.70 9.08 19.77
N ALA A 185 -36.65 7.75 19.76
CA ALA A 185 -37.62 6.89 19.10
C ALA A 185 -38.81 6.47 19.99
N GLY A 186 -38.82 6.87 21.28
CA GLY A 186 -39.85 6.50 22.25
C GLY A 186 -39.88 5.01 22.62
N GLY A 187 -38.73 4.31 22.51
CA GLY A 187 -38.58 2.89 22.82
C GLY A 187 -38.15 2.62 24.26
N SER A 188 -38.28 1.36 24.68
CA SER A 188 -37.83 0.82 25.96
C SER A 188 -36.61 -0.09 25.81
N SER A 189 -35.98 -0.47 26.92
CA SER A 189 -34.86 -1.43 26.90
C SER A 189 -35.24 -2.80 26.32
N HIS A 190 -36.52 -3.19 26.36
CA HIS A 190 -36.99 -4.43 25.73
C HIS A 190 -36.95 -4.32 24.21
N ASP A 191 -37.33 -3.16 23.67
CA ASP A 191 -37.35 -2.90 22.22
C ASP A 191 -35.94 -2.92 21.61
N TRP A 192 -34.91 -2.54 22.38
CA TRP A 192 -33.53 -2.60 21.92
C TRP A 192 -33.06 -4.00 21.53
N ASN A 193 -33.66 -5.04 22.12
CA ASN A 193 -33.35 -6.44 21.80
C ASN A 193 -34.22 -7.01 20.65
N ASP A 194 -35.13 -6.22 20.07
CA ASP A 194 -35.94 -6.59 18.91
C ASP A 194 -35.42 -5.91 17.63
N TRP A 195 -34.90 -6.70 16.69
CA TRP A 195 -34.43 -6.18 15.41
C TRP A 195 -35.53 -5.61 14.52
N HIS A 196 -36.79 -6.03 14.69
CA HIS A 196 -37.90 -5.43 13.95
C HIS A 196 -38.15 -4.00 14.41
N TRP A 197 -37.94 -3.71 15.70
CA TRP A 197 -38.02 -2.35 16.23
C TRP A 197 -36.93 -1.46 15.62
N HIS A 198 -35.70 -1.97 15.48
CA HIS A 198 -34.62 -1.24 14.81
C HIS A 198 -34.98 -0.87 13.37
N LEU A 199 -35.54 -1.80 12.59
CA LEU A 199 -35.95 -1.54 11.21
C LEU A 199 -37.09 -0.52 11.09
N ARG A 200 -38.03 -0.52 12.04
CA ARG A 200 -39.11 0.47 12.09
C ARG A 200 -38.59 1.89 12.39
N ASN A 201 -37.51 2.00 13.16
CA ASN A 201 -36.97 3.26 13.67
C ASN A 201 -35.68 3.73 12.97
N ILE A 202 -35.37 3.22 11.77
CA ILE A 202 -34.23 3.70 10.97
C ILE A 202 -34.38 5.20 10.69
N ALA A 203 -33.36 5.99 11.00
CA ALA A 203 -33.29 7.40 10.61
C ALA A 203 -33.22 7.51 9.08
N ARG A 204 -34.22 8.14 8.45
CA ARG A 204 -34.29 8.36 6.99
C ARG A 204 -34.01 9.80 6.57
N ASP A 205 -33.80 10.68 7.54
CA ASP A 205 -33.55 12.10 7.36
C ASP A 205 -32.55 12.60 8.40
N SER A 206 -31.94 13.76 8.11
CA SER A 206 -30.93 14.37 8.96
C SER A 206 -31.46 14.80 10.32
N SER A 207 -32.73 15.17 10.43
CA SER A 207 -33.33 15.56 11.71
C SER A 207 -33.45 14.37 12.66
N THR A 208 -33.89 13.22 12.14
CA THR A 208 -33.98 11.99 12.92
C THR A 208 -32.59 11.46 13.28
N LEU A 209 -31.63 11.55 12.35
CA LEU A 209 -30.26 11.11 12.60
C LEU A 209 -29.57 11.95 13.69
N ALA A 210 -29.79 13.27 13.70
CA ALA A 210 -29.28 14.17 14.74
C ALA A 210 -29.83 13.82 16.14
N GLY A 211 -31.00 13.17 16.22
CA GLY A 211 -31.53 12.64 17.46
C GLY A 211 -30.80 11.38 17.96
N TYR A 212 -30.13 10.63 17.07
CA TYR A 212 -29.48 9.35 17.38
C TYR A 212 -27.98 9.48 17.61
N ALA A 213 -27.31 10.36 16.86
CA ALA A 213 -25.87 10.55 16.91
C ALA A 213 -25.51 12.04 16.94
N ASP A 214 -24.38 12.35 17.57
CA ASP A 214 -23.79 13.69 17.49
C ASP A 214 -23.20 13.83 16.08
N LEU A 215 -23.73 14.78 15.30
CA LEU A 215 -23.32 15.10 13.93
C LEU A 215 -22.31 16.25 13.91
#